data_AF-R9B3A1-F1
#
_entry.id   AF-R9B3A1-F1
#
_cell.length_a   1.000
_cell.length_b   1.000
_cell.length_c   1.000
_cell.angle_alpha   90.00
_cell.angle_beta   90.00
_cell.angle_gamma   90.00
#
_symmetry.space_group_name_H-M   'P 1'
#
loop_
_entity.id
_entity.type
_entity.pdbx_description
1 polymer ?
#
loop_
_entity_poly.entity_id
_entity_poly.type
_entity_poly.pdbx_seq_one_letter_code
_entity_poly.pdbx_strand_id
1 'polypeptide(L)'
;MSSLFYIWDAKQHHPEVTIDSLAQAEYYATNSQCTGFTEKFKNWLLNVENIVTNPELAANFDEEIIGSFTNVTRYLDAADNVFKIEQGLLVKSKYLYKILIETLRQHDLVAFDARSYLFFSQEQIFPDQHNIERMLDTVSPVTQEQLEQFKAIPPNEDELIIFAKQWLKSHLETLNFIDQRKINQYNESIGRYRDVGESIYENILIITSPNPFGYKHISLTSYVQVKPNITIRLLREHPINNYTLQYDPVIHGINSKLLPITQPEQLKNIFQQIYDFLIYDAEKHQDIETLNQWLNHGDEKEYITGLGAISRLVLAKYVNDPLYNQLVAEALPYVNRNRFFKNMTVEKFHERLEQEIKNILEN
;
A
#
# COMPACT_ATOMS: atom_id res chain seq x y z
N MET A 1 -24.94 9.71 0.24
CA MET A 1 -24.49 10.61 1.31
C MET A 1 -22.98 10.54 1.33
N SER A 2 -22.26 11.66 1.39
CA SER A 2 -20.81 11.62 1.56
C SER A 2 -20.52 11.04 2.94
N SER A 3 -19.78 9.93 2.99
CA SER A 3 -19.22 9.46 4.26
C SER A 3 -18.24 10.54 4.76
N LEU A 4 -18.26 10.81 6.07
CA LEU A 4 -17.43 11.82 6.72
C LEU A 4 -16.56 11.17 7.79
N PHE A 5 -15.49 11.88 8.17
CA PHE A 5 -14.70 11.58 9.35
C PHE A 5 -14.98 12.66 10.40
N TYR A 6 -15.54 12.23 11.52
CA TYR A 6 -16.04 13.10 12.57
C TYR A 6 -15.06 13.11 13.74
N ILE A 7 -14.84 14.27 14.34
CA ILE A 7 -13.91 14.45 15.46
C ILE A 7 -14.59 15.31 16.51
N TRP A 8 -14.56 14.89 17.77
CA TRP A 8 -15.13 15.66 18.86
C TRP A 8 -14.44 15.42 20.21
N ASP A 9 -14.77 16.27 21.17
CA ASP A 9 -14.40 16.11 22.56
C ASP A 9 -15.51 15.34 23.30
N ALA A 10 -15.29 14.03 23.55
CA ALA A 10 -16.29 13.18 24.20
C ALA A 10 -16.72 13.72 25.58
N LYS A 11 -15.76 14.25 26.36
CA LYS A 11 -16.00 14.73 27.74
C LYS A 11 -16.83 16.01 27.78
N GLN A 12 -16.80 16.82 26.72
CA GLN A 12 -17.64 18.02 26.63
C GLN A 12 -18.97 17.73 25.92
N HIS A 13 -18.95 16.88 24.90
CA HIS A 13 -20.15 16.58 24.12
C HIS A 13 -21.16 15.81 24.97
N HIS A 14 -20.73 14.78 25.71
CA HIS A 14 -21.57 13.98 26.58
C HIS A 14 -20.79 13.50 27.82
N PRO A 15 -20.59 14.37 28.83
CA PRO A 15 -19.71 14.09 29.98
C PRO A 15 -20.06 12.85 30.81
N GLU A 16 -21.31 12.40 30.74
CA GLU A 16 -21.82 11.29 31.56
C GLU A 16 -21.81 9.94 30.82
N VAL A 17 -21.39 9.89 29.55
CA VAL A 17 -21.52 8.69 28.71
C VAL A 17 -20.16 8.23 28.18
N THR A 18 -19.80 7.00 28.51
CA THR A 18 -18.70 6.28 27.84
C THR A 18 -19.20 5.74 26.50
N ILE A 19 -18.41 5.91 25.44
CA ILE A 19 -18.75 5.42 24.11
C ILE A 19 -18.32 3.95 24.02
N ASP A 20 -19.26 3.04 24.17
CA ASP A 20 -18.99 1.59 24.27
C ASP A 20 -19.44 0.82 23.01
N SER A 21 -20.00 1.52 22.01
CA SER A 21 -20.48 0.90 20.76
C SER A 21 -20.40 1.84 19.56
N LEU A 22 -20.30 1.27 18.36
CA LEU A 22 -20.30 2.03 17.10
C LEU A 22 -21.59 2.80 16.88
N ALA A 23 -22.73 2.25 17.31
CA ALA A 23 -24.02 2.94 17.20
C ALA A 23 -24.06 4.21 18.08
N GLN A 24 -23.48 4.17 19.27
CA GLN A 24 -23.31 5.35 20.12
C GLN A 24 -22.32 6.34 19.49
N ALA A 25 -21.18 5.86 19.00
CA ALA A 25 -20.19 6.70 18.33
C ALA A 25 -20.79 7.43 17.11
N GLU A 26 -21.54 6.72 16.27
CA GLU A 26 -22.23 7.26 15.10
C GLU A 26 -23.30 8.27 15.49
N TYR A 27 -24.12 7.96 16.50
CA TYR A 27 -25.13 8.87 17.03
C TYR A 27 -24.48 10.19 17.49
N TYR A 28 -23.45 10.12 18.34
CA TYR A 28 -22.80 11.34 18.83
C TYR A 28 -22.03 12.09 17.74
N ALA A 29 -21.42 11.39 16.79
CA ALA A 29 -20.78 12.02 15.63
C ALA A 29 -21.76 12.79 14.73
N THR A 30 -23.02 12.34 14.66
CA THR A 30 -24.05 12.93 13.77
C THR A 30 -25.03 13.87 14.49
N ASN A 31 -25.03 13.88 15.83
CA ASN A 31 -25.88 14.71 16.67
C ASN A 31 -25.08 15.77 17.44
N SER A 32 -24.47 16.71 16.69
CA SER A 32 -23.68 17.77 17.28
C SER A 32 -24.45 18.74 18.18
N GLN A 33 -23.73 19.42 19.08
CA GLN A 33 -24.24 20.45 19.97
C GLN A 33 -23.66 21.82 19.62
N CYS A 34 -24.46 22.87 19.86
CA CYS A 34 -24.04 24.25 19.61
C CYS A 34 -23.21 24.84 20.77
N THR A 35 -22.15 24.16 21.18
CA THR A 35 -21.26 24.58 22.28
C THR A 35 -19.88 25.06 21.81
N GLY A 36 -19.58 24.91 20.52
CA GLY A 36 -18.27 25.18 19.92
C GLY A 36 -17.14 24.27 20.41
N PHE A 37 -15.92 24.55 19.96
CA PHE A 37 -14.73 23.75 20.25
C PHE A 37 -14.09 24.09 21.61
N THR A 38 -13.69 23.07 22.38
CA THR A 38 -12.85 23.25 23.57
C THR A 38 -11.45 23.76 23.23
N GLU A 39 -10.75 24.34 24.20
CA GLU A 39 -9.35 24.74 24.04
C GLU A 39 -8.45 23.58 23.61
N LYS A 40 -8.66 22.35 24.11
CA LYS A 40 -7.88 21.19 23.64
C LYS A 40 -8.19 20.84 22.18
N PHE A 41 -9.43 20.99 21.73
CA PHE A 41 -9.80 20.82 20.34
C PHE A 41 -9.16 21.92 19.46
N LYS A 42 -9.22 23.18 19.89
CA LYS A 42 -8.54 24.28 19.19
C LYS A 42 -7.03 24.04 19.07
N ASN A 43 -6.38 23.59 20.15
CA ASN A 43 -4.97 23.21 20.14
C ASN A 43 -4.69 22.03 19.21
N TRP A 44 -5.59 21.05 19.15
CA TRP A 44 -5.51 19.94 18.21
C TRP A 44 -5.57 20.42 16.76
N LEU A 45 -6.51 21.30 16.41
CA LEU A 45 -6.62 21.89 15.07
C LEU A 45 -5.33 22.63 14.69
N LEU A 46 -4.79 23.44 15.62
CA LEU A 46 -3.51 24.14 15.42
C LEU A 46 -2.34 23.19 15.26
N ASN A 47 -2.32 22.07 15.99
CA ASN A 47 -1.29 21.04 15.86
C ASN A 47 -1.37 20.37 14.47
N VAL A 48 -2.57 20.02 14.00
CA VAL A 48 -2.77 19.47 12.66
C VAL A 48 -2.38 20.47 11.58
N GLU A 49 -2.78 21.74 11.70
CA GLU A 49 -2.31 22.82 10.81
C GLU A 49 -0.78 22.87 10.79
N ASN A 50 -0.14 22.99 11.95
CA ASN A 50 1.32 23.06 12.05
C ASN A 50 2.02 21.89 11.36
N ILE A 51 1.46 20.67 11.43
CA ILE A 51 2.01 19.49 10.76
C ILE A 51 1.77 19.56 9.25
N VAL A 52 0.55 19.87 8.81
CA VAL A 52 0.14 19.88 7.40
C VAL A 52 0.78 21.03 6.62
N THR A 53 0.92 22.19 7.24
CA THR A 53 1.51 23.39 6.64
C THR A 53 3.00 23.54 6.93
N ASN A 54 3.62 22.61 7.67
CA ASN A 54 5.07 22.62 7.85
C ASN A 54 5.73 22.54 6.46
N PRO A 55 6.58 23.51 6.06
CA PRO A 55 7.24 23.48 4.75
C PRO A 55 7.98 22.17 4.44
N GLU A 56 8.49 21.48 5.46
CA GLU A 56 9.20 20.21 5.33
C GLU A 56 8.27 19.00 5.12
N LEU A 57 7.01 19.11 5.55
CA LEU A 57 6.00 18.05 5.45
C LEU A 57 4.91 18.37 4.41
N ALA A 58 4.76 19.63 4.00
CA ALA A 58 3.74 20.12 3.09
C ALA A 58 3.72 19.35 1.76
N ALA A 59 4.89 18.93 1.27
CA ALA A 59 5.02 18.10 0.07
C ALA A 59 4.31 16.73 0.16
N ASN A 60 3.94 16.27 1.36
CA ASN A 60 3.19 15.01 1.58
C ASN A 60 1.66 15.19 1.54
N PHE A 61 1.19 16.42 1.32
CA PHE A 61 -0.22 16.76 1.31
C PHE A 61 -0.60 17.41 -0.01
N ASP A 62 -1.73 16.98 -0.56
CA ASP A 62 -2.34 17.61 -1.72
C ASP A 62 -2.67 19.09 -1.41
N GLU A 63 -2.64 19.96 -2.43
CA GLU A 63 -2.94 21.40 -2.26
C GLU A 63 -4.32 21.62 -1.62
N GLU A 64 -5.28 20.74 -1.85
CA GLU A 64 -6.60 20.82 -1.23
C GLU A 64 -6.56 20.48 0.27
N ILE A 65 -5.68 19.56 0.68
CA ILE A 65 -5.45 19.25 2.10
C ILE A 65 -4.75 20.44 2.76
N ILE A 66 -3.68 20.96 2.15
CA ILE A 66 -2.98 22.15 2.64
C ILE A 66 -3.97 23.31 2.76
N GLY A 67 -4.77 23.59 1.74
CA GLY A 67 -5.76 24.67 1.78
C GLY A 67 -6.89 24.43 2.80
N SER A 68 -7.23 23.18 3.09
CA SER A 68 -8.25 22.82 4.09
C SER A 68 -7.76 23.11 5.51
N PHE A 69 -6.49 22.81 5.79
CA PHE A 69 -5.83 22.98 7.09
C PHE A 69 -4.95 24.23 7.20
N THR A 70 -4.91 25.09 6.18
CA THR A 70 -4.29 26.41 6.29
C THR A 70 -5.27 27.39 6.88
N ASN A 71 -4.80 28.19 7.83
CA ASN A 71 -5.56 29.17 8.57
C ASN A 71 -6.76 28.53 9.29
N VAL A 72 -6.55 27.44 10.04
CA VAL A 72 -7.64 26.78 10.80
C VAL A 72 -8.25 27.67 11.88
N THR A 73 -7.63 28.81 12.18
CA THR A 73 -8.18 29.82 13.09
C THR A 73 -9.62 30.22 12.71
N ARG A 74 -9.97 30.15 11.41
CA ARG A 74 -11.34 30.39 10.90
C ARG A 74 -12.39 29.42 11.45
N TYR A 75 -11.97 28.24 11.90
CA TYR A 75 -12.85 27.21 12.44
C TYR A 75 -13.00 27.32 13.96
N LEU A 76 -12.20 28.13 14.65
CA LEU A 76 -12.21 28.17 16.13
C LEU A 76 -13.48 28.81 16.70
N ASP A 77 -14.18 29.61 15.90
CA ASP A 77 -15.48 30.22 16.21
C ASP A 77 -16.66 29.35 15.73
N ALA A 78 -16.42 28.08 15.37
CA ALA A 78 -17.49 27.17 14.98
C ALA A 78 -18.53 27.05 16.09
N ALA A 79 -19.81 27.16 15.72
CA ALA A 79 -20.92 26.94 16.64
C ALA A 79 -21.07 25.44 16.99
N ASP A 80 -20.77 24.57 16.04
CA ASP A 80 -20.82 23.11 16.16
C ASP A 80 -19.58 22.59 16.90
N ASN A 81 -19.75 21.65 17.84
CA ASN A 81 -18.68 21.04 18.60
C ASN A 81 -18.09 19.75 17.97
N VAL A 82 -18.56 19.37 16.78
CA VAL A 82 -18.05 18.24 15.99
C VAL A 82 -17.42 18.77 14.70
N PHE A 83 -16.13 18.49 14.50
CA PHE A 83 -15.43 18.80 13.25
C PHE A 83 -15.62 17.66 12.25
N LYS A 84 -15.84 18.03 10.98
CA LYS A 84 -16.20 17.10 9.90
C LYS A 84 -15.19 17.22 8.78
N ILE A 85 -14.55 16.11 8.42
CA ILE A 85 -13.60 16.03 7.32
C ILE A 85 -14.22 15.17 6.22
N GLU A 86 -14.18 15.67 5.00
CA GLU A 86 -14.63 14.91 3.84
C GLU A 86 -13.68 13.75 3.57
N GLN A 87 -14.23 12.56 3.32
CA GLN A 87 -13.44 11.37 2.98
C GLN A 87 -12.59 11.55 1.72
N GLY A 88 -13.00 12.47 0.82
CA GLY A 88 -12.23 12.88 -0.34
C GLY A 88 -10.85 13.45 0.01
N LEU A 89 -10.69 14.09 1.18
CA LEU A 89 -9.41 14.59 1.66
C LEU A 89 -8.55 13.44 2.23
N LEU A 90 -9.17 12.50 2.95
CA LEU A 90 -8.46 11.36 3.55
C LEU A 90 -7.85 10.43 2.50
N VAL A 91 -8.53 10.24 1.36
CA VAL A 91 -7.98 9.43 0.25
C VAL A 91 -6.83 10.12 -0.50
N LYS A 92 -6.70 11.45 -0.36
CA LYS A 92 -5.65 12.24 -1.03
C LYS A 92 -4.32 12.23 -0.29
N SER A 93 -4.30 11.81 0.97
CA SER A 93 -3.05 11.62 1.71
C SER A 93 -3.15 10.45 2.67
N LYS A 94 -2.28 9.47 2.43
CA LYS A 94 -2.04 8.33 3.32
C LYS A 94 -1.55 8.72 4.73
N TYR A 95 -1.02 9.95 4.87
CA TYR A 95 -0.56 10.46 6.16
C TYR A 95 -1.62 11.23 6.91
N LEU A 96 -2.58 11.85 6.21
CA LEU A 96 -3.59 12.67 6.86
C LEU A 96 -4.38 11.84 7.87
N TYR A 97 -4.81 10.64 7.49
CA TYR A 97 -5.52 9.75 8.41
C TYR A 97 -4.71 9.47 9.68
N LYS A 98 -3.44 9.07 9.52
CA LYS A 98 -2.56 8.81 10.66
C LYS A 98 -2.34 10.06 11.53
N ILE A 99 -2.07 11.22 10.93
CA ILE A 99 -1.84 12.47 11.67
C ILE A 99 -3.07 12.82 12.49
N LEU A 100 -4.26 12.70 11.92
CA LEU A 100 -5.51 12.95 12.65
C LEU A 100 -5.63 12.01 13.86
N ILE A 101 -5.36 10.71 13.68
CA ILE A 101 -5.42 9.71 14.78
C ILE A 101 -4.34 9.93 15.85
N GLU A 102 -3.09 10.20 15.48
CA GLU A 102 -2.01 10.40 16.44
C GLU A 102 -2.19 11.70 17.23
N THR A 103 -2.58 12.78 16.55
CA THR A 103 -2.80 14.06 17.20
C THR A 103 -4.06 14.05 18.07
N LEU A 104 -5.14 13.37 17.68
CA LEU A 104 -6.34 13.27 18.52
C LEU A 104 -6.04 12.51 19.82
N ARG A 105 -5.20 11.46 19.76
CA ARG A 105 -4.77 10.70 20.95
C ARG A 105 -3.99 11.57 21.92
N GLN A 106 -3.08 12.41 21.40
CA GLN A 106 -2.32 13.37 22.21
C GLN A 106 -3.21 14.42 22.91
N HIS A 107 -4.36 14.72 22.30
CA HIS A 107 -5.28 15.75 22.78
C HIS A 107 -6.51 15.18 23.49
N ASP A 108 -6.56 13.87 23.76
CA ASP A 108 -7.71 13.21 24.40
C ASP A 108 -9.03 13.56 23.68
N LEU A 109 -9.01 13.52 22.35
CA LEU A 109 -10.18 13.66 21.49
C LEU A 109 -10.58 12.28 20.96
N VAL A 110 -11.79 12.20 20.41
CA VAL A 110 -12.31 10.98 19.80
C VAL A 110 -12.71 11.23 18.35
N ALA A 111 -12.72 10.17 17.55
CA ALA A 111 -13.16 10.24 16.17
C ALA A 111 -14.03 9.06 15.75
N PHE A 112 -14.90 9.29 14.77
CA PHE A 112 -15.70 8.29 14.12
C PHE A 112 -15.53 8.38 12.60
N ASP A 113 -15.06 7.29 12.00
CA ASP A 113 -14.95 7.14 10.56
C ASP A 113 -16.22 6.45 10.04
N ALA A 114 -17.15 7.22 9.47
CA ALA A 114 -18.40 6.66 8.94
C ALA A 114 -18.21 5.83 7.66
N ARG A 115 -17.06 5.95 6.97
CA ARG A 115 -16.77 5.12 5.79
C ARG A 115 -16.33 3.73 6.20
N SER A 116 -15.38 3.67 7.13
CA SER A 116 -14.78 2.42 7.59
C SER A 116 -15.54 1.80 8.76
N TYR A 117 -16.49 2.55 9.33
CA TYR A 117 -17.29 2.19 10.50
C TYR A 117 -16.41 1.90 11.72
N LEU A 118 -15.57 2.88 12.07
CA LEU A 118 -14.57 2.78 13.13
C LEU A 118 -14.69 3.93 14.12
N PHE A 119 -14.46 3.63 15.39
CA PHE A 119 -14.30 4.60 16.46
C PHE A 119 -12.86 4.60 16.97
N PHE A 120 -12.33 5.79 17.24
CA PHE A 120 -11.01 6.03 17.78
C PHE A 120 -11.09 6.88 19.05
N SER A 121 -10.37 6.46 20.08
CA SER A 121 -10.08 7.26 21.26
C SER A 121 -8.61 7.13 21.64
N GLN A 122 -8.21 7.79 22.73
CA GLN A 122 -6.88 7.62 23.30
C GLN A 122 -6.60 6.16 23.72
N GLU A 123 -7.62 5.46 24.23
CA GLU A 123 -7.46 4.16 24.87
C GLU A 123 -8.02 3.00 24.04
N GLN A 124 -8.84 3.28 23.03
CA GLN A 124 -9.60 2.24 22.34
C GLN A 124 -9.77 2.53 20.83
N ILE A 125 -9.64 1.47 20.03
CA ILE A 125 -10.19 1.40 18.68
C ILE A 125 -11.31 0.36 18.71
N PHE A 126 -12.47 0.69 18.14
CA PHE A 126 -13.61 -0.21 18.09
C PHE A 126 -14.27 -0.22 16.69
N PRO A 127 -14.60 -1.38 16.10
CA PRO A 127 -14.26 -2.73 16.58
C PRO A 127 -12.74 -2.95 16.57
N ASP A 128 -12.26 -3.92 17.36
CA ASP A 128 -10.85 -4.24 17.43
C ASP A 128 -10.33 -4.60 16.02
N GLN A 129 -9.47 -3.73 15.50
CA GLN A 129 -8.82 -3.91 14.21
C GLN A 129 -7.31 -3.85 14.42
N HIS A 130 -6.74 -4.99 14.82
CA HIS A 130 -5.29 -5.21 14.87
C HIS A 130 -4.57 -4.79 13.57
N ASN A 131 -5.26 -4.75 12.43
CA ASN A 131 -4.75 -4.30 11.14
C ASN A 131 -4.58 -2.77 11.04
N ILE A 132 -5.41 -1.98 11.72
CA ILE A 132 -5.32 -0.51 11.74
C ILE A 132 -4.28 -0.06 12.74
N GLU A 133 -4.17 -0.73 13.89
CA GLU A 133 -3.04 -0.51 14.78
C GLU A 133 -1.73 -0.87 14.09
N ARG A 134 -1.65 -1.99 13.35
CA ARG A 134 -0.50 -2.29 12.50
C ARG A 134 -0.26 -1.24 11.41
N MET A 135 -1.30 -0.72 10.75
CA MET A 135 -1.15 0.37 9.77
C MET A 135 -0.63 1.65 10.42
N LEU A 136 -1.07 1.97 11.64
CA LEU A 136 -0.59 3.10 12.42
C LEU A 136 0.86 2.86 12.90
N ASP A 137 1.22 1.64 13.28
CA ASP A 137 2.57 1.27 13.74
C ASP A 137 3.59 1.15 12.59
N THR A 138 3.15 0.74 11.39
CA THR A 138 4.01 0.52 10.22
C THR A 138 4.41 1.81 9.49
N VAL A 139 3.71 2.92 9.73
CA VAL A 139 4.10 4.22 9.18
C VAL A 139 5.14 4.87 10.10
N SER A 140 6.41 4.52 9.95
CA SER A 140 7.47 5.26 10.66
C SER A 140 7.48 6.73 10.21
N PRO A 141 7.70 7.72 11.12
CA PRO A 141 7.98 9.09 10.70
C PRO A 141 9.16 9.06 9.72
N VAL A 142 9.00 9.71 8.56
CA VAL A 142 10.12 9.86 7.62
C VAL A 142 11.22 10.65 8.34
N THR A 143 12.41 10.07 8.48
CA THR A 143 13.50 10.70 9.22
C THR A 143 14.07 11.88 8.43
N GLN A 144 14.69 12.84 9.13
CA GLN A 144 15.37 13.96 8.49
C GLN A 144 16.40 13.47 7.46
N GLU A 145 17.20 12.44 7.77
CA GLU A 145 18.16 11.84 6.83
C GLU A 145 17.50 11.21 5.59
N GLN A 146 16.30 10.63 5.72
CA GLN A 146 15.53 10.15 4.56
C GLN A 146 15.02 11.33 3.71
N LEU A 147 14.58 12.42 4.33
CA LEU A 147 14.15 13.65 3.63
C LEU A 147 15.31 14.35 2.91
N GLU A 148 16.51 14.35 3.49
CA GLU A 148 17.69 14.98 2.89
C GLU A 148 18.18 14.30 1.61
N GLN A 149 17.89 13.00 1.44
CA GLN A 149 18.21 12.26 0.21
C GLN A 149 17.43 12.77 -1.01
N PHE A 150 16.25 13.37 -0.80
CA PHE A 150 15.39 13.89 -1.85
C PHE A 150 15.64 15.37 -2.17
N LYS A 151 16.73 16.00 -1.73
CA LYS A 151 16.97 17.44 -2.00
C LYS A 151 17.27 17.77 -3.48
N ALA A 152 17.61 16.79 -4.30
CA ALA A 152 17.86 16.97 -5.73
C ALA A 152 17.40 15.76 -6.55
N ILE A 153 16.92 16.02 -7.77
CA ILE A 153 16.60 14.96 -8.73
C ILE A 153 17.91 14.40 -9.27
N PRO A 154 18.11 13.06 -9.29
CA PRO A 154 19.26 12.46 -9.94
C PRO A 154 19.38 12.95 -11.39
N PRO A 155 20.57 13.37 -11.85
CA PRO A 155 20.72 14.07 -13.13
C PRO A 155 20.55 13.17 -14.36
N ASN A 156 20.60 11.85 -14.19
CA ASN A 156 20.51 10.87 -15.27
C ASN A 156 20.01 9.51 -14.75
N GLU A 157 19.81 8.56 -15.68
CA GLU A 157 19.23 7.24 -15.38
C GLU A 157 20.12 6.41 -14.45
N ASP A 158 21.44 6.44 -14.64
CA ASP A 158 22.38 5.68 -13.82
C ASP A 158 22.33 6.14 -12.36
N GLU A 159 22.30 7.45 -12.14
CA GLU A 159 22.15 8.04 -10.80
C GLU A 159 20.77 7.74 -10.20
N LEU A 160 19.73 7.63 -11.03
CA LEU A 160 18.40 7.21 -10.57
C LEU A 160 18.40 5.74 -10.11
N ILE A 161 19.10 4.85 -10.82
CA ILE A 161 19.30 3.46 -10.41
C ILE A 161 20.07 3.39 -9.09
N ILE A 162 21.13 4.18 -8.95
CA ILE A 162 21.93 4.27 -7.72
C ILE A 162 21.04 4.74 -6.56
N PHE A 163 20.23 5.77 -6.78
CA PHE A 163 19.28 6.30 -5.81
C PHE A 163 18.34 5.20 -5.29
N ALA A 164 17.66 4.47 -6.19
CA ALA A 164 16.76 3.38 -5.80
C ALA A 164 17.48 2.28 -5.00
N LYS A 165 18.71 1.95 -5.39
CA LYS A 165 19.52 0.94 -4.69
C LYS A 165 19.92 1.39 -3.30
N GLN A 166 20.24 2.67 -3.11
CA GLN A 166 20.58 3.26 -1.82
C GLN A 166 19.36 3.38 -0.92
N TRP A 167 18.23 3.84 -1.47
CA TRP A 167 16.95 3.87 -0.76
C TRP A 167 16.57 2.48 -0.26
N LEU A 168 16.60 1.46 -1.11
CA LEU A 168 16.27 0.10 -0.66
C LEU A 168 17.28 -0.39 0.39
N LYS A 169 18.56 0.00 0.28
CA LYS A 169 19.60 -0.34 1.27
C LYS A 169 19.31 0.27 2.65
N SER A 170 18.81 1.52 2.71
CA SER A 170 18.49 2.20 3.97
C SER A 170 17.20 1.70 4.64
N HIS A 171 16.38 0.91 3.92
CA HIS A 171 15.12 0.36 4.43
C HIS A 171 15.13 -1.17 4.56
N LEU A 172 16.29 -1.82 4.37
CA LEU A 172 16.45 -3.28 4.41
C LEU A 172 15.90 -3.90 5.69
N GLU A 173 16.29 -3.37 6.85
CA GLU A 173 15.85 -3.89 8.15
C GLU A 173 14.34 -3.75 8.32
N THR A 174 13.77 -2.59 8.00
CA THR A 174 12.33 -2.34 8.14
C THR A 174 11.47 -3.15 7.18
N LEU A 175 12.01 -3.52 6.01
CA LEU A 175 11.30 -4.28 4.98
C LEU A 175 11.69 -5.75 4.95
N ASN A 176 12.52 -6.19 5.91
CA ASN A 176 13.07 -7.54 6.06
C ASN A 176 13.84 -8.06 4.83
N PHE A 177 14.39 -7.17 4.00
CA PHE A 177 15.25 -7.57 2.90
C PHE A 177 16.70 -7.68 3.38
N ILE A 178 17.41 -8.70 2.94
CA ILE A 178 18.84 -8.87 3.17
C ILE A 178 19.55 -9.27 1.87
N ASP A 179 20.81 -8.86 1.74
CA ASP A 179 21.66 -9.34 0.66
C ASP A 179 22.06 -10.80 0.97
N GLN A 180 21.48 -11.75 0.24
CA GLN A 180 21.74 -13.17 0.45
C GLN A 180 21.78 -13.94 -0.87
N ARG A 181 22.41 -15.12 -0.85
CA ARG A 181 22.40 -16.05 -1.97
C ARG A 181 21.28 -17.07 -1.78
N LYS A 182 20.34 -17.12 -2.73
CA LYS A 182 19.34 -18.19 -2.84
C LYS A 182 19.72 -19.05 -4.04
N ILE A 183 19.74 -20.38 -3.85
CA ILE A 183 20.13 -21.33 -4.90
C ILE A 183 18.86 -22.05 -5.39
N ASN A 184 18.55 -21.86 -6.67
CA ASN A 184 17.48 -22.57 -7.37
C ASN A 184 17.71 -22.49 -8.88
N GLN A 185 16.84 -23.09 -9.70
CA GLN A 185 16.99 -23.13 -11.15
C GLN A 185 16.95 -21.76 -11.87
N TYR A 186 16.62 -20.67 -11.16
CA TYR A 186 16.57 -19.30 -11.66
C TYR A 186 17.62 -18.38 -11.02
N ASN A 187 18.13 -18.70 -9.83
CA ASN A 187 19.05 -17.86 -9.09
C ASN A 187 20.30 -18.62 -8.67
N GLU A 188 21.46 -18.10 -9.06
CA GLU A 188 22.76 -18.61 -8.62
C GLU A 188 23.66 -17.52 -7.98
N SER A 189 23.21 -16.27 -7.99
CA SER A 189 23.95 -15.09 -7.53
C SER A 189 23.36 -14.47 -6.25
N ILE A 190 24.14 -13.60 -5.62
CA ILE A 190 23.67 -12.76 -4.51
C ILE A 190 22.63 -11.78 -5.05
N GLY A 191 21.51 -11.69 -4.35
CA GLY A 191 20.45 -10.73 -4.62
C GLY A 191 19.86 -10.20 -3.32
N ARG A 192 18.94 -9.24 -3.45
CA ARG A 192 18.18 -8.72 -2.31
C ARG A 192 16.94 -9.56 -2.14
N TYR A 193 16.88 -10.30 -1.05
CA TYR A 193 15.77 -11.19 -0.77
C TYR A 193 15.22 -10.94 0.63
N ARG A 194 13.90 -10.99 0.76
CA ARG A 194 13.24 -11.16 2.05
C ARG A 194 12.68 -12.56 2.14
N ASP A 195 12.85 -13.18 3.29
CA ASP A 195 12.17 -14.43 3.63
C ASP A 195 10.81 -14.07 4.21
N VAL A 196 9.74 -14.60 3.64
CA VAL A 196 8.36 -14.28 4.05
C VAL A 196 7.68 -15.47 4.73
N GLY A 197 8.23 -16.67 4.52
CA GLY A 197 7.91 -17.88 5.26
C GLY A 197 9.04 -18.90 5.13
N GLU A 198 8.87 -20.11 5.68
CA GLU A 198 9.92 -21.14 5.68
C GLU A 198 10.35 -21.58 4.28
N SER A 199 9.42 -21.56 3.32
CA SER A 199 9.64 -21.99 1.93
C SER A 199 9.40 -20.87 0.92
N ILE A 200 9.13 -19.65 1.38
CA ILE A 200 8.75 -18.52 0.53
C ILE A 200 9.71 -17.38 0.76
N TYR A 201 10.31 -16.92 -0.34
CA TYR A 201 11.12 -15.72 -0.32
C TYR A 201 10.86 -14.89 -1.57
N GLU A 202 11.20 -13.62 -1.49
CA GLU A 202 10.88 -12.67 -2.53
C GLU A 202 12.08 -11.80 -2.89
N ASN A 203 12.24 -11.52 -4.17
CA ASN A 203 13.18 -10.55 -4.71
C ASN A 203 12.43 -9.29 -5.17
N ILE A 204 13.08 -8.14 -5.05
CA ILE A 204 12.59 -6.85 -5.54
C ILE A 204 13.56 -6.24 -6.56
N LEU A 205 12.99 -5.68 -7.63
CA LEU A 205 13.70 -4.87 -8.60
C LEU A 205 12.90 -3.60 -8.91
N ILE A 206 13.55 -2.44 -8.86
CA ILE A 206 12.94 -1.14 -9.23
C ILE A 206 13.51 -0.74 -10.58
N ILE A 207 12.64 -0.56 -11.57
CA ILE A 207 13.04 -0.36 -12.98
C ILE A 207 12.82 1.09 -13.39
N THR A 208 13.87 1.69 -13.95
CA THR A 208 13.87 3.05 -14.49
C THR A 208 13.38 3.11 -15.93
N SER A 209 13.06 4.31 -16.38
CA SER A 209 12.79 4.67 -17.76
C SER A 209 13.61 5.91 -18.09
N PRO A 210 14.42 5.90 -19.16
CA PRO A 210 15.13 7.10 -19.61
C PRO A 210 14.20 8.05 -20.37
N ASN A 211 13.09 7.56 -20.92
CA ASN A 211 12.14 8.37 -21.68
C ASN A 211 10.68 7.90 -21.49
N PRO A 212 9.87 8.65 -20.72
CA PRO A 212 10.25 9.81 -19.92
C PRO A 212 11.17 9.41 -18.76
N PHE A 213 12.02 10.35 -18.33
CA PHE A 213 12.96 10.17 -17.23
C PHE A 213 12.21 9.89 -15.91
N GLY A 214 12.34 8.69 -15.35
CA GLY A 214 11.67 8.32 -14.11
C GLY A 214 11.68 6.83 -13.82
N TYR A 215 10.76 6.36 -12.98
CA TYR A 215 10.56 4.94 -12.70
C TYR A 215 9.38 4.39 -13.49
N LYS A 216 9.55 3.21 -14.08
CA LYS A 216 8.56 2.57 -14.94
C LYS A 216 7.71 1.55 -14.20
N HIS A 217 8.33 0.72 -13.37
CA HIS A 217 7.64 -0.29 -12.58
C HIS A 217 8.54 -0.79 -11.45
N ILE A 218 7.89 -1.40 -10.47
CA ILE A 218 8.51 -2.26 -9.47
C ILE A 218 8.18 -3.70 -9.86
N SER A 219 9.17 -4.58 -9.79
CA SER A 219 9.00 -6.01 -9.99
C SER A 219 9.24 -6.72 -8.67
N LEU A 220 8.24 -7.46 -8.21
CA LEU A 220 8.39 -8.44 -7.15
C LEU A 220 8.42 -9.82 -7.76
N THR A 221 9.38 -10.64 -7.32
CA THR A 221 9.43 -12.04 -7.72
C THR A 221 9.36 -12.92 -6.50
N SER A 222 8.20 -13.53 -6.30
CA SER A 222 7.97 -14.52 -5.24
C SER A 222 8.49 -15.87 -5.71
N TYR A 223 9.24 -16.54 -4.84
CA TYR A 223 9.77 -17.88 -5.05
C TYR A 223 9.20 -18.79 -3.98
N VAL A 224 8.53 -19.85 -4.41
CA VAL A 224 8.05 -20.92 -3.52
C VAL A 224 8.95 -22.12 -3.71
N GLN A 225 9.78 -22.41 -2.70
CA GLN A 225 10.73 -23.51 -2.70
C GLN A 225 10.00 -24.84 -2.46
N VAL A 226 9.87 -25.63 -3.53
CA VAL A 226 9.21 -26.94 -3.50
C VAL A 226 10.21 -28.04 -3.10
N LYS A 227 11.44 -27.95 -3.61
CA LYS A 227 12.59 -28.85 -3.32
C LYS A 227 13.88 -28.03 -3.34
N PRO A 228 15.03 -28.50 -2.79
CA PRO A 228 16.25 -27.69 -2.61
C PRO A 228 16.76 -26.87 -3.81
N ASN A 229 16.46 -27.27 -5.05
CA ASN A 229 16.83 -26.52 -6.27
C ASN A 229 15.65 -26.22 -7.20
N ILE A 230 14.42 -26.55 -6.78
CA ILE A 230 13.21 -26.41 -7.59
C ILE A 230 12.26 -25.45 -6.88
N THR A 231 11.99 -24.33 -7.55
CA THR A 231 11.10 -23.27 -7.09
C THR A 231 9.98 -23.02 -8.11
N ILE A 232 8.82 -22.61 -7.61
CA ILE A 232 7.81 -21.93 -8.43
C ILE A 232 8.17 -20.44 -8.41
N ARG A 233 8.41 -19.85 -9.59
CA ARG A 233 8.75 -18.44 -9.74
C ARG A 233 7.55 -17.65 -10.24
N LEU A 234 7.17 -16.62 -9.50
CA LEU A 234 6.01 -15.76 -9.75
C LEU A 234 6.47 -14.31 -9.84
N LEU A 235 6.53 -13.78 -11.05
CA LEU A 235 6.87 -12.38 -11.31
C LEU A 235 5.60 -11.53 -11.32
N ARG A 236 5.61 -10.45 -10.52
CA ARG A 236 4.54 -9.47 -10.36
C ARG A 236 5.14 -8.10 -10.68
N GLU A 237 4.59 -7.44 -11.70
CA GLU A 237 5.07 -6.14 -12.16
C GLU A 237 4.01 -5.08 -11.89
N HIS A 238 4.38 -4.07 -11.11
CA HIS A 238 3.50 -2.96 -10.72
C HIS A 238 3.95 -1.69 -11.43
N PRO A 239 3.20 -1.22 -12.43
CA PRO A 239 3.50 0.02 -13.14
C PRO A 239 3.53 1.23 -12.20
N ILE A 240 4.47 2.14 -12.46
CA ILE A 240 4.44 3.47 -11.88
C ILE A 240 4.01 4.42 -12.99
N ASN A 241 2.93 5.15 -12.77
CA ASN A 241 2.38 6.08 -13.75
C ASN A 241 1.78 7.30 -13.06
N ASN A 242 2.00 8.48 -13.62
CA ASN A 242 1.71 9.76 -12.94
C ASN A 242 2.23 9.76 -11.48
N TYR A 243 3.45 9.28 -11.28
CA TYR A 243 4.10 9.17 -9.96
C TYR A 243 3.34 8.30 -8.94
N THR A 244 2.38 7.50 -9.41
CA THR A 244 1.52 6.63 -8.60
C THR A 244 1.84 5.18 -8.93
N LEU A 245 1.97 4.34 -7.91
CA LEU A 245 2.00 2.89 -8.06
C LEU A 245 0.59 2.46 -8.46
N GLN A 246 0.45 1.96 -9.69
CA GLN A 246 -0.84 1.66 -10.27
C GLN A 246 -1.07 0.16 -10.42
N TYR A 247 -2.33 -0.19 -10.21
CA TYR A 247 -2.97 -1.40 -10.68
C TYR A 247 -3.14 -1.31 -12.22
N ASP A 248 -2.91 -2.39 -12.99
CA ASP A 248 -2.52 -2.38 -14.41
C ASP A 248 -3.42 -1.45 -15.25
N PRO A 249 -2.90 -0.28 -15.66
CA PRO A 249 -3.69 0.78 -16.27
C PRO A 249 -4.38 0.33 -17.57
N VAL A 250 -3.79 -0.63 -18.29
CA VAL A 250 -4.31 -1.08 -19.59
C VAL A 250 -5.59 -1.88 -19.44
N ILE A 251 -5.73 -2.65 -18.37
CA ILE A 251 -6.94 -3.45 -18.07
C ILE A 251 -8.10 -2.55 -17.66
N HIS A 252 -7.82 -1.45 -16.97
CA HIS A 252 -8.82 -0.48 -16.52
C HIS A 252 -9.07 0.68 -17.50
N GLY A 253 -8.49 0.63 -18.71
CA GLY A 253 -8.68 1.67 -19.74
C GLY A 253 -7.98 3.00 -19.44
N ILE A 254 -7.09 3.03 -18.46
CA ILE A 254 -6.31 4.21 -18.06
C ILE A 254 -5.07 4.29 -18.94
N ASN A 255 -5.19 4.87 -20.13
CA ASN A 255 -4.03 5.16 -20.98
C ASN A 255 -3.31 6.45 -20.52
N SER A 256 -2.84 6.52 -19.27
CA SER A 256 -1.94 7.62 -18.87
C SER A 256 -0.54 7.36 -19.41
N LYS A 257 0.05 8.37 -20.05
CA LYS A 257 1.48 8.35 -20.42
C LYS A 257 2.31 8.56 -19.15
N LEU A 258 3.41 7.83 -19.02
CA LEU A 258 4.42 8.09 -17.99
C LEU A 258 4.80 9.58 -18.06
N LEU A 259 4.88 10.25 -16.90
CA LEU A 259 5.32 11.64 -16.80
C LEU A 259 6.77 11.70 -16.30
N PRO A 260 7.60 12.61 -16.83
CA PRO A 260 8.98 12.75 -16.38
C PRO A 260 9.04 13.27 -14.94
N ILE A 261 10.04 12.82 -14.19
CA ILE A 261 10.36 13.34 -12.88
C ILE A 261 11.07 14.69 -13.06
N THR A 262 10.43 15.73 -12.55
CA THR A 262 10.84 17.14 -12.66
C THR A 262 10.90 17.86 -11.32
N GLN A 263 10.39 17.23 -10.25
CA GLN A 263 10.47 17.71 -8.88
C GLN A 263 10.85 16.58 -7.93
N PRO A 264 11.67 16.83 -6.90
CA PRO A 264 12.03 15.77 -5.97
C PRO A 264 10.85 15.16 -5.19
N GLU A 265 9.77 15.92 -5.00
CA GLU A 265 8.57 15.41 -4.31
C GLU A 265 7.87 14.29 -5.07
N GLN A 266 8.08 14.21 -6.39
CA GLN A 266 7.61 13.09 -7.20
C GLN A 266 8.40 11.81 -6.88
N LEU A 267 9.71 11.91 -6.62
CA LEU A 267 10.52 10.78 -6.15
C LEU A 267 10.05 10.33 -4.77
N LYS A 268 9.88 11.29 -3.85
CA LYS A 268 9.38 11.03 -2.51
C LYS A 268 8.05 10.26 -2.55
N ASN A 269 7.09 10.75 -3.35
CA ASN A 269 5.79 10.11 -3.49
C ASN A 269 5.89 8.68 -4.02
N ILE A 270 6.68 8.45 -5.09
CA ILE A 270 6.90 7.12 -5.66
C ILE A 270 7.47 6.16 -4.61
N PHE A 271 8.58 6.52 -3.98
CA PHE A 271 9.27 5.63 -3.03
C PHE A 271 8.45 5.35 -1.78
N GLN A 272 7.65 6.32 -1.35
CA GLN A 272 6.76 6.12 -0.22
C GLN A 272 5.60 5.19 -0.57
N GLN A 273 5.08 5.21 -1.80
CA GLN A 273 4.09 4.21 -2.23
C GLN A 273 4.70 2.82 -2.37
N ILE A 274 5.94 2.74 -2.85
CA ILE A 274 6.70 1.48 -2.86
C ILE A 274 6.84 0.94 -1.44
N TYR A 275 7.24 1.78 -0.49
CA TYR A 275 7.37 1.40 0.92
C TYR A 275 6.09 0.81 1.50
N ASP A 276 4.98 1.54 1.38
CA ASP A 276 3.69 1.11 1.93
C ASP A 276 3.20 -0.18 1.27
N PHE A 277 3.38 -0.29 -0.06
CA PHE A 277 3.04 -1.49 -0.79
C PHE A 277 3.85 -2.70 -0.31
N LEU A 278 5.17 -2.56 -0.11
CA LEU A 278 6.01 -3.67 0.34
C LEU A 278 5.64 -4.18 1.74
N ILE A 279 5.16 -3.30 2.62
CA ILE A 279 4.63 -3.67 3.93
C ILE A 279 3.33 -4.46 3.76
N TYR A 280 2.37 -3.90 3.02
CA TYR A 280 1.09 -4.56 2.74
C TYR A 280 1.26 -5.93 2.07
N ASP A 281 2.16 -6.00 1.10
CA ASP A 281 2.51 -7.19 0.34
C ASP A 281 3.04 -8.29 1.26
N ALA A 282 3.96 -7.98 2.19
CA ALA A 282 4.51 -8.96 3.13
C ALA A 282 3.42 -9.63 3.98
N GLU A 283 2.37 -8.91 4.36
CA GLU A 283 1.26 -9.46 5.14
C GLU A 283 0.44 -10.50 4.37
N LYS A 284 0.44 -10.46 3.03
CA LYS A 284 -0.27 -11.42 2.19
C LYS A 284 0.54 -12.69 1.88
N HIS A 285 1.77 -12.75 2.36
CA HIS A 285 2.73 -13.83 2.10
C HIS A 285 3.12 -14.62 3.35
N GLN A 286 2.39 -14.46 4.47
CA GLN A 286 2.70 -15.10 5.75
C GLN A 286 2.81 -16.63 5.67
N ASP A 287 2.04 -17.23 4.76
CA ASP A 287 2.05 -18.66 4.48
C ASP A 287 1.68 -18.92 3.00
N ILE A 288 1.82 -20.18 2.59
CA ILE A 288 1.63 -20.57 1.19
C ILE A 288 0.16 -20.55 0.77
N GLU A 289 -0.76 -20.82 1.70
CA GLU A 289 -2.19 -20.78 1.46
C GLU A 289 -2.67 -19.34 1.23
N THR A 290 -2.25 -18.39 2.06
CA THR A 290 -2.54 -16.96 1.95
C THR A 290 -1.93 -16.38 0.68
N LEU A 291 -0.71 -16.80 0.34
CA LEU A 291 -0.09 -16.45 -0.93
C LEU A 291 -0.93 -16.95 -2.11
N ASN A 292 -1.32 -18.23 -2.10
CA ASN A 292 -2.14 -18.79 -3.16
C ASN A 292 -3.49 -18.07 -3.27
N GLN A 293 -4.15 -17.76 -2.14
CA GLN A 293 -5.39 -16.99 -2.12
C GLN A 293 -5.19 -15.63 -2.80
N TRP A 294 -4.11 -14.94 -2.46
CA TRP A 294 -3.86 -13.62 -3.01
C TRP A 294 -3.58 -13.65 -4.51
N LEU A 295 -2.73 -14.58 -4.98
CA LEU A 295 -2.30 -14.66 -6.38
C LEU A 295 -3.29 -15.33 -7.33
N ASN A 296 -4.18 -16.20 -6.83
CA ASN A 296 -5.13 -16.93 -7.67
C ASN A 296 -6.57 -16.47 -7.51
N HIS A 297 -6.95 -15.97 -6.34
CA HIS A 297 -8.33 -15.58 -6.03
C HIS A 297 -8.50 -14.08 -5.76
N GLY A 298 -7.43 -13.38 -5.40
CA GLY A 298 -7.42 -11.93 -5.22
C GLY A 298 -7.16 -11.15 -6.51
N ASP A 299 -7.11 -9.83 -6.37
CA ASP A 299 -6.88 -8.88 -7.47
C ASP A 299 -5.48 -9.04 -8.09
N GLU A 300 -4.52 -9.59 -7.33
CA GLU A 300 -3.14 -9.77 -7.77
C GLU A 300 -3.02 -10.71 -8.98
N LYS A 301 -4.02 -11.58 -9.20
CA LYS A 301 -4.06 -12.48 -10.37
C LYS A 301 -4.10 -11.72 -11.70
N GLU A 302 -4.57 -10.48 -11.70
CA GLU A 302 -4.68 -9.67 -12.92
C GLU A 302 -3.33 -9.21 -13.48
N TYR A 303 -2.30 -9.15 -12.63
CA TYR A 303 -0.94 -8.70 -12.91
C TYR A 303 -0.05 -9.80 -13.45
N ILE A 304 -0.44 -11.04 -13.21
CA ILE A 304 0.36 -12.21 -13.52
C ILE A 304 -0.04 -12.70 -14.92
N THR A 305 0.75 -12.28 -15.92
CA THR A 305 0.47 -12.55 -17.33
C THR A 305 1.47 -13.53 -17.97
N GLY A 306 1.17 -13.99 -19.19
CA GLY A 306 2.05 -14.89 -19.94
C GLY A 306 2.31 -16.19 -19.17
N LEU A 307 3.57 -16.64 -19.12
CA LEU A 307 3.93 -17.85 -18.37
C LEU A 307 3.76 -17.72 -16.86
N GLY A 308 3.69 -16.49 -16.31
CA GLY A 308 3.36 -16.30 -14.91
C GLY A 308 1.97 -16.84 -14.56
N ALA A 309 1.01 -16.69 -15.48
CA ALA A 309 -0.34 -17.21 -15.30
C ALA A 309 -0.36 -18.75 -15.22
N ILE A 310 0.62 -19.41 -15.86
CA ILE A 310 0.84 -20.85 -15.72
C ILE A 310 1.51 -21.16 -14.37
N SER A 311 2.54 -20.40 -13.98
CA SER A 311 3.20 -20.56 -12.67
C SER A 311 2.22 -20.48 -11.49
N ARG A 312 1.25 -19.55 -11.51
CA ARG A 312 0.25 -19.45 -10.42
C ARG A 312 -0.68 -20.66 -10.37
N LEU A 313 -0.95 -21.31 -11.50
CA LEU A 313 -1.70 -22.58 -11.52
C LEU A 313 -0.84 -23.73 -10.98
N VAL A 314 0.46 -23.75 -11.26
CA VAL A 314 1.36 -24.73 -10.63
C VAL A 314 1.34 -24.56 -9.11
N LEU A 315 1.34 -23.32 -8.61
CA LEU A 315 1.15 -23.03 -7.18
C LEU A 315 -0.21 -23.56 -6.67
N ALA A 316 -1.31 -23.23 -7.33
CA ALA A 316 -2.64 -23.71 -6.95
C ALA A 316 -2.71 -25.25 -6.91
N LYS A 317 -2.05 -25.91 -7.86
CA LYS A 317 -1.94 -27.38 -7.88
C LYS A 317 -1.13 -27.90 -6.70
N TYR A 318 0.01 -27.26 -6.39
CA TYR A 318 0.90 -27.64 -5.31
C TYR A 318 0.22 -27.57 -3.94
N VAL A 319 -0.62 -26.55 -3.70
CA VAL A 319 -1.38 -26.39 -2.44
C VAL A 319 -2.71 -27.16 -2.42
N ASN A 320 -3.01 -27.96 -3.44
CA ASN A 320 -4.28 -28.67 -3.61
C ASN A 320 -5.51 -27.76 -3.55
N ASP A 321 -5.46 -26.62 -4.26
CA ASP A 321 -6.55 -25.65 -4.29
C ASP A 321 -7.88 -26.31 -4.76
N PRO A 322 -8.97 -26.22 -3.97
CA PRO A 322 -10.24 -26.87 -4.30
C PRO A 322 -10.90 -26.31 -5.57
N LEU A 323 -10.53 -25.10 -5.99
CA LEU A 323 -11.03 -24.41 -7.17
C LEU A 323 -10.05 -24.51 -8.36
N TYR A 324 -9.03 -25.38 -8.29
CA TYR A 324 -8.01 -25.52 -9.32
C TYR A 324 -8.58 -25.63 -10.75
N ASN A 325 -9.60 -26.46 -10.98
CA ASN A 325 -10.19 -26.62 -12.30
C ASN A 325 -10.86 -25.35 -12.83
N GLN A 326 -11.45 -24.54 -11.93
CA GLN A 326 -12.01 -23.24 -12.29
C GLN A 326 -10.90 -22.26 -12.66
N LEU A 327 -9.82 -22.22 -11.87
CA LEU A 327 -8.66 -21.37 -12.13
C LEU A 327 -8.02 -21.68 -13.49
N VAL A 328 -7.92 -22.96 -13.87
CA VAL A 328 -7.42 -23.38 -15.19
C VAL A 328 -8.34 -22.86 -16.30
N ALA A 329 -9.66 -22.97 -16.14
CA ALA A 329 -10.63 -22.54 -17.14
C ALA A 329 -10.59 -21.03 -17.42
N GLU A 330 -10.26 -20.20 -16.43
CA GLU A 330 -10.20 -18.74 -16.57
C GLU A 330 -8.81 -18.19 -16.91
N ALA A 331 -7.75 -19.01 -16.94
CA ALA A 331 -6.37 -18.53 -17.00
C ALA A 331 -5.88 -18.10 -18.40
N LEU A 332 -6.39 -18.69 -19.47
CA LEU A 332 -5.90 -18.42 -20.84
C LEU A 332 -5.97 -16.92 -21.24
N PRO A 333 -7.05 -16.17 -20.93
CA PRO A 333 -7.08 -14.73 -21.14
C PRO A 333 -5.89 -13.99 -20.53
N TYR A 334 -5.44 -14.36 -19.33
CA TYR A 334 -4.29 -13.74 -18.65
C TYR A 334 -2.95 -14.08 -19.34
N VAL A 335 -2.82 -15.29 -19.85
CA VAL A 335 -1.68 -15.69 -20.68
C VAL A 335 -1.59 -14.80 -21.93
N ASN A 336 -2.72 -14.61 -22.60
CA ASN A 336 -2.82 -13.85 -23.85
C ASN A 336 -2.63 -12.33 -23.69
N ARG A 337 -2.66 -11.79 -22.46
CA ARG A 337 -2.28 -10.39 -22.19
C ARG A 337 -0.80 -10.13 -22.48
N ASN A 338 0.05 -11.16 -22.43
CA ASN A 338 1.45 -11.02 -22.74
C ASN A 338 1.70 -11.04 -24.26
N ARG A 339 2.47 -10.08 -24.77
CA ARG A 339 2.75 -9.92 -26.21
C ARG A 339 3.32 -11.19 -26.88
N PHE A 340 4.10 -11.99 -26.16
CA PHE A 340 4.74 -13.19 -26.71
C PHE A 340 3.78 -14.38 -26.79
N PHE A 341 2.72 -14.37 -25.97
CA PHE A 341 1.76 -15.46 -25.85
C PHE A 341 0.35 -15.08 -26.30
N LYS A 342 0.17 -13.89 -26.90
CA LYS A 342 -1.13 -13.32 -27.30
C LYS A 342 -2.03 -14.25 -28.12
N ASN A 343 -1.43 -15.16 -28.89
CA ASN A 343 -2.12 -16.10 -29.77
C ASN A 343 -1.99 -17.55 -29.28
N MET A 344 -1.78 -17.78 -27.98
CA MET A 344 -1.74 -19.14 -27.43
C MET A 344 -3.14 -19.77 -27.54
N THR A 345 -3.20 -20.99 -28.07
CA THR A 345 -4.45 -21.76 -28.16
C THR A 345 -4.70 -22.50 -26.85
N VAL A 346 -5.94 -22.94 -26.64
CA VAL A 346 -6.33 -23.73 -25.46
C VAL A 346 -5.48 -24.99 -25.34
N GLU A 347 -5.23 -25.69 -26.45
CA GLU A 347 -4.45 -26.93 -26.48
C GLU A 347 -3.00 -26.68 -26.06
N LYS A 348 -2.36 -25.65 -26.63
CA LYS A 348 -0.97 -25.27 -26.28
C LYS A 348 -0.85 -24.82 -24.83
N PHE A 349 -1.88 -24.16 -24.31
CA PHE A 349 -1.94 -23.75 -22.91
C PHE A 349 -1.98 -24.97 -21.98
N HIS A 350 -2.85 -25.95 -22.24
CA HIS A 350 -2.91 -27.18 -21.44
C HIS A 350 -1.63 -28.00 -21.53
N GLU A 351 -1.08 -28.20 -22.74
CA GLU A 351 0.19 -28.90 -22.94
C GLU A 351 1.32 -28.24 -22.14
N ARG A 352 1.40 -26.91 -22.16
CA ARG A 352 2.41 -26.17 -21.41
C ARG A 352 2.20 -26.29 -19.89
N LEU A 353 0.95 -26.20 -19.42
CA LEU A 353 0.62 -26.33 -18.01
C LEU A 353 0.99 -27.73 -17.48
N GLU A 354 0.64 -28.79 -18.20
CA GLU A 354 1.00 -30.17 -17.85
C GLU A 354 2.52 -30.36 -17.80
N GLN A 355 3.23 -29.79 -18.78
CA GLN A 355 4.70 -29.82 -18.80
C GLN A 355 5.31 -29.14 -17.57
N GLU A 356 4.83 -27.95 -17.19
CA GLU A 356 5.33 -27.22 -16.01
C GLU A 356 5.01 -27.95 -14.70
N ILE A 357 3.80 -28.51 -14.56
CA ILE A 357 3.43 -29.33 -13.40
C ILE A 357 4.37 -30.51 -13.25
N LYS A 358 4.61 -31.25 -14.34
CA LYS A 358 5.53 -32.39 -14.32
C LYS A 358 6.94 -31.98 -13.94
N ASN A 359 7.43 -30.89 -14.53
CA ASN A 359 8.80 -30.41 -14.30
C ASN A 359 9.05 -29.94 -12.86
N ILE A 360 8.03 -29.38 -12.20
CA ILE A 360 8.19 -28.73 -10.89
C ILE A 360 7.71 -29.63 -9.75
N LEU A 361 6.62 -30.38 -9.93
CA LEU A 361 5.95 -31.13 -8.86
C LEU A 361 6.21 -32.63 -8.91
N GLU A 362 6.39 -33.22 -10.09
CA GLU A 362 6.44 -34.67 -10.27
C GLU A 362 7.87 -35.23 -10.43
N ASN A 363 8.80 -34.40 -10.91
CA ASN A 363 10.24 -34.68 -10.92
C ASN A 363 10.91 -34.10 -9.68
#